data_AF-A0A943GJT9-F1
#
_entry.id   AF-A0A943GJT9-F1
#
_cell.length_a   1.000
_cell.length_b   1.000
_cell.length_c   1.000
_cell.angle_alpha   90.00
_cell.angle_beta   90.00
_cell.angle_gamma   90.00
#
_symmetry.space_group_name_H-M   'P 1'
#
loop_
_entity.id
_entity.type
_entity.pdbx_description
1 polymer ?
#
loop_
_entity_poly.entity_id
_entity_poly.type
_entity_poly.pdbx_seq_one_letter_code
_entity_poly.pdbx_strand_id
1 'polypeptide(L)' 'MGIFHKKQTLPPDQKLLFDEINKAKTQIELAQINFQSALDPDLIDYYIFEGNAAWKRYCFLLRQARLQ' A
#
# COMPACT_ATOMS: atom_id res chain seq x y z
N MET A 1 -25.57 9.85 -27.98
CA MET A 1 -25.66 8.44 -27.56
C MET A 1 -24.25 7.90 -27.35
N GLY A 2 -23.88 7.69 -26.08
CA GLY A 2 -22.80 6.85 -25.56
C GLY A 2 -21.40 6.95 -26.16
N ILE A 3 -20.53 7.76 -25.53
CA ILE A 3 -19.07 7.62 -25.68
C ILE A 3 -18.67 6.36 -24.90
N PHE A 4 -18.30 5.29 -25.61
CA PHE A 4 -17.77 4.08 -24.99
C PHE A 4 -16.38 4.39 -24.41
N HIS A 5 -16.31 4.63 -23.11
CA HIS A 5 -15.04 4.63 -22.40
C HIS A 5 -14.50 3.19 -22.38
N LYS A 6 -13.52 2.92 -23.26
CA LYS A 6 -12.71 1.71 -23.21
C LYS A 6 -12.03 1.69 -21.85
N LYS A 7 -12.55 0.93 -20.88
CA LYS A 7 -11.84 0.64 -19.63
C LYS A 7 -10.57 -0.09 -20.03
N GLN A 8 -9.44 0.63 -20.00
CA GLN A 8 -8.12 0.04 -20.19
C GLN A 8 -7.96 -1.00 -19.09
N THR A 9 -8.07 -2.26 -19.47
CA THR A 9 -7.91 -3.40 -18.58
C THR A 9 -6.41 -3.65 -18.49
N LEU A 10 -5.84 -3.40 -17.32
CA LEU A 10 -4.44 -3.75 -17.05
C LEU A 10 -4.27 -5.27 -17.19
N PRO A 11 -3.13 -5.75 -17.72
CA PRO A 11 -2.74 -7.14 -17.60
C PRO A 11 -2.93 -7.63 -16.15
N PRO A 12 -3.36 -8.89 -15.93
CA PRO A 12 -3.64 -9.43 -14.60
C PRO A 12 -2.50 -9.17 -13.58
N ASP A 13 -1.25 -9.32 -14.02
CA ASP A 13 -0.06 -9.13 -13.18
C ASP A 13 0.16 -7.65 -12.77
N GLN A 14 -0.13 -6.72 -13.68
CA GLN A 14 -0.07 -5.28 -13.39
C GLN A 14 -1.19 -4.83 -12.45
N LYS A 15 -2.38 -5.41 -12.60
CA LYS A 15 -3.50 -5.14 -11.69
C LYS A 15 -3.20 -5.65 -10.29
N LEU A 16 -2.67 -6.88 -10.16
CA LEU A 16 -2.24 -7.43 -8.88
C LEU A 16 -1.16 -6.56 -8.24
N LEU A 17 -0.16 -6.14 -9.01
CA LEU A 17 0.91 -5.26 -8.50
C LEU A 17 0.35 -3.93 -7.98
N PHE A 18 -0.56 -3.31 -8.73
CA PHE A 18 -1.21 -2.06 -8.33
C PHE A 18 -2.05 -2.23 -7.05
N ASP A 19 -2.80 -3.32 -6.94
CA ASP A 19 -3.58 -3.64 -5.76
C ASP A 19 -2.68 -3.84 -4.53
N GLU A 20 -1.54 -4.53 -4.69
CA GLU A 20 -0.55 -4.72 -3.62
C GLU A 20 0.11 -3.40 -3.18
N ILE A 21 0.38 -2.48 -4.12
CA ILE A 21 0.90 -1.14 -3.81
C ILE A 21 -0.11 -0.37 -2.96
N ASN A 22 -1.40 -0.39 -3.34
CA ASN A 22 -2.44 0.29 -2.59
C ASN A 22 -2.63 -0.32 -1.20
N LYS A 23 -2.59 -1.65 -1.07
CA LYS A 23 -2.65 -2.32 0.24
C LYS A 23 -1.49 -1.87 1.14
N ALA A 24 -0.27 -1.83 0.61
CA ALA A 24 0.89 -1.38 1.39
C ALA A 24 0.74 0.09 1.81
N LYS A 25 0.21 0.96 0.93
CA LYS A 25 -0.09 2.35 1.26
C LYS A 25 -1.13 2.48 2.38
N THR A 26 -2.25 1.76 2.29
CA THR A 26 -3.27 1.74 3.34
C THR A 26 -2.71 1.22 4.66
N GLN A 27 -1.85 0.20 4.65
CA GLN A 27 -1.20 -0.29 5.87
C GLN A 27 -0.31 0.77 6.52
N ILE A 28 0.44 1.55 5.73
CA ILE A 28 1.24 2.68 6.25
C ILE A 28 0.32 3.71 6.93
N GLU A 29 -0.77 4.10 6.27
CA GLU A 29 -1.73 5.07 6.80
C GLU A 29 -2.40 4.58 8.09
N LEU A 30 -2.82 3.31 8.13
CA LEU A 30 -3.41 2.72 9.33
C LEU A 30 -2.42 2.63 10.49
N ALA A 31 -1.19 2.18 10.24
CA ALA A 31 -0.15 2.14 11.26
C ALA A 31 0.12 3.54 11.84
N GLN A 32 0.14 4.58 10.99
CA GLN A 32 0.29 5.97 11.44
C GLN A 32 -0.89 6.46 12.28
N ILE A 33 -2.13 6.21 11.84
CA ILE A 33 -3.34 6.59 12.59
C ILE A 33 -3.33 5.90 13.97
N ASN A 34 -3.06 4.61 13.99
CA ASN A 34 -3.06 3.84 15.22
C ASN A 34 -1.93 4.27 16.16
N PHE A 35 -0.73 4.52 15.63
CA PHE A 35 0.41 5.07 16.38
C PHE A 35 0.06 6.39 17.07
N GLN A 36 -0.62 7.30 16.38
CA GLN A 36 -1.04 8.58 16.96
C GLN A 36 -2.04 8.42 18.11
N SER A 37 -2.85 7.35 18.09
CA SER A 37 -3.86 7.07 19.12
C SER A 37 -3.37 6.13 20.23
N ALA A 38 -2.22 5.48 20.04
CA ALA A 38 -1.73 4.45 20.96
C ALA A 38 -1.18 5.08 22.25
N LEU A 39 -1.58 4.51 23.38
CA LEU A 39 -1.09 4.88 24.71
C LEU A 39 -0.23 3.78 25.34
N ASP A 40 -0.41 2.54 24.88
CA ASP A 40 0.36 1.38 25.32
C ASP A 40 1.74 1.39 24.63
N PRO A 41 2.86 1.41 25.39
CA PRO A 41 4.20 1.37 24.84
C PRO A 41 4.46 0.22 23.86
N ASP A 42 3.91 -0.98 24.12
CA ASP A 42 4.10 -2.14 23.26
C ASP A 42 3.35 -1.95 21.92
N LEU A 43 2.19 -1.29 21.96
CA LEU A 43 1.44 -0.94 20.75
C LEU A 43 2.12 0.18 19.95
N ILE A 44 2.72 1.15 20.63
CA ILE A 44 3.51 2.22 20.00
C ILE A 44 4.66 1.58 19.19
N ASP A 45 5.43 0.68 19.82
CA ASP A 45 6.51 -0.03 19.14
C ASP A 45 5.98 -0.89 17.99
N TYR A 46 4.89 -1.63 18.22
CA TYR A 46 4.23 -2.42 17.18
C TYR A 46 3.91 -1.59 15.93
N TYR A 47 3.25 -0.44 16.08
CA TYR A 47 2.86 0.39 14.93
C TYR A 47 4.06 1.03 14.22
N ILE A 48 5.16 1.30 14.94
CA ILE A 48 6.43 1.73 14.30
C ILE A 48 6.96 0.60 13.42
N PHE A 49 7.03 -0.63 13.93
CA PHE A 49 7.53 -1.78 13.17
C PHE A 49 6.63 -2.12 11.99
N GLU A 50 5.31 -2.12 12.18
CA GLU A 50 4.32 -2.37 11.15
C GLU A 50 4.41 -1.34 10.03
N GLY A 51 4.43 -0.04 10.38
CA GLY A 51 4.57 1.05 9.41
C GLY A 51 5.86 0.96 8.60
N ASN A 52 6.99 0.66 9.25
CA ASN A 52 8.28 0.49 8.56
C ASN A 52 8.30 -0.73 7.64
N ALA A 53 7.70 -1.85 8.07
CA ALA A 53 7.57 -3.05 7.23
C ALA A 53 6.70 -2.76 5.99
N ALA A 54 5.56 -2.09 6.18
CA ALA A 54 4.68 -1.68 5.09
C ALA A 54 5.38 -0.69 4.13
N TRP A 55 6.17 0.25 4.66
CA TRP A 55 6.98 1.17 3.85
C TRP A 55 8.03 0.43 3.01
N LYS A 56 8.79 -0.50 3.60
CA LYS A 56 9.76 -1.32 2.86
C LYS A 56 9.10 -2.12 1.73
N ARG A 57 7.92 -2.71 2.01
CA ARG A 57 7.10 -3.41 1.00
C ARG A 57 6.65 -2.47 -0.11
N TYR A 58 6.13 -1.30 0.25
CA TYR A 58 5.72 -0.28 -0.73
C TYR A 58 6.87 0.13 -1.66
N CYS A 59 8.05 0.45 -1.10
CA CYS A 59 9.22 0.77 -1.91
C CYS A 59 9.66 -0.39 -2.82
N PHE A 60 9.56 -1.64 -2.35
CA PHE A 60 9.86 -2.81 -3.16
C PHE A 60 8.89 -2.95 -4.34
N LEU A 61 7.59 -2.83 -4.10
CA LEU A 61 6.57 -2.93 -5.14
C LEU A 61 6.68 -1.79 -6.16
N LEU A 62 6.99 -0.57 -5.73
CA LEU A 62 7.26 0.55 -6.64
C LEU A 62 8.48 0.29 -7.53
N ARG A 63 9.54 -0.36 -7.01
CA ARG A 63 10.68 -0.76 -7.83
C ARG A 63 10.27 -1.82 -8.86
N GLN A 64 9.46 -2.80 -8.48
CA GLN A 64 8.93 -3.79 -9.42
C GLN A 64 8.09 -3.15 -10.52
N ALA A 65 7.25 -2.17 -10.17
CA ALA A 65 6.41 -1.45 -11.14
C ALA A 65 7.21 -0.61 -12.14
N ARG A 66 8.41 -0.17 -11.77
CA ARG A 66 9.35 0.55 -12.65
C ARG A 66 10.20 -0.36 -13.52
N LEU A 67 10.29 -1.65 -13.16
CA LEU A 67 11.05 -2.67 -13.89
C LEU A 67 10.18 -3.43 -14.92
N GLN A 68 8.85 -3.27 -14.85
CA GLN A 68 7.89 -3.75 -15.85
C GLN A 68 7.70 -2.71 -16.96
#